data_AF-A0A2G1X862-F1
#
_entry.id   AF-A0A2G1X862-F1
#
_cell.length_a   1.000
_cell.length_b   1.000
_cell.length_c   1.000
_cell.angle_alpha   90.00
_cell.angle_beta   90.00
_cell.angle_gamma   90.00
#
_symmetry.space_group_name_H-M   'P 1'
#
loop_
_entity.id
_entity.type
_entity.pdbx_description
1 polymer ?
#
loop_
_entity_poly.entity_id
_entity_poly.type
_entity_poly.pdbx_seq_one_letter_code
_entity_poly.pdbx_strand_id
1 'polypeptide(L)'
;MISEIEVDRLMTYNQTQSGSVSVENAGGESGAGNLSVMLRDRQLVSEAIELDAGETIEVEFETGRLRYPEGDYVIQATLNAEFVEQEFSINHPSPYGSTDIDLYVDDSATDRKLNESVSEAISYWEENDEAYLGYEVEYHLVDSETQADKVLTFEAVGTCGTEIDTGYLGCADLVRSNVDDPVRLSVDPRTPNPVVTDTLIHEIGHTHGLEHGEEPGAVMRESYDVFESRGSVKFHVRSSSGSVPDDALDEVEEALDFYQSEGAFEYALVNSAADAHYT
;
A
#
# COMPACT_ATOMS: atom_id res chain seq x y z
N MET A 1 16.07 -43.19 15.86
CA MET A 1 14.71 -42.63 15.99
C MET A 1 14.93 -41.16 16.21
N ILE A 2 14.29 -40.32 15.40
CA ILE A 2 14.62 -38.91 15.37
C ILE A 2 13.71 -38.20 16.35
N SER A 3 14.27 -37.54 17.37
CA SER A 3 13.55 -37.34 18.63
C SER A 3 13.08 -35.91 18.92
N GLU A 4 13.54 -34.90 18.20
CA GLU A 4 13.25 -33.52 18.57
C GLU A 4 13.23 -32.60 17.36
N ILE A 5 12.26 -31.70 17.34
CA ILE A 5 12.07 -30.62 16.37
C ILE A 5 11.69 -29.38 17.18
N GLU A 6 12.52 -28.35 17.14
CA GLU A 6 12.24 -27.04 17.76
C GLU A 6 12.02 -26.00 16.65
N VAL A 7 11.13 -25.03 16.89
CA VAL A 7 10.81 -23.92 15.96
C VAL A 7 10.93 -22.59 16.69
N ASP A 8 11.82 -21.72 16.24
CA ASP A 8 12.45 -20.71 17.10
C ASP A 8 11.89 -19.27 16.99
N ARG A 9 10.65 -19.05 16.51
CA ARG A 9 10.17 -17.67 16.24
C ARG A 9 8.68 -17.37 16.45
N LEU A 10 8.43 -16.14 16.90
CA LEU A 10 7.13 -15.46 16.84
C LEU A 10 6.84 -15.06 15.38
N MET A 11 5.63 -15.34 14.89
CA MET A 11 5.25 -15.06 13.50
C MET A 11 4.39 -13.80 13.41
N THR A 12 4.90 -12.78 12.71
CA THR A 12 4.16 -11.55 12.40
C THR A 12 3.52 -11.68 11.01
N TYR A 13 2.29 -11.20 10.83
CA TYR A 13 1.61 -11.17 9.54
C TYR A 13 2.33 -10.27 8.52
N ASN A 14 2.14 -10.54 7.23
CA ASN A 14 2.73 -9.92 6.04
C ASN A 14 4.27 -9.89 5.98
N GLN A 15 4.95 -10.40 6.99
CA GLN A 15 6.40 -10.53 6.99
C GLN A 15 6.80 -11.93 6.55
N THR A 16 7.89 -12.01 5.77
CA THR A 16 8.56 -13.29 5.55
C THR A 16 9.22 -13.71 6.85
N GLN A 17 8.82 -14.87 7.36
CA GLN A 17 9.43 -15.46 8.53
C GLN A 17 10.36 -16.59 8.11
N SER A 18 11.50 -16.66 8.79
CA SER A 18 12.42 -17.79 8.70
C SER A 18 12.42 -18.52 10.03
N GLY A 19 12.64 -19.82 9.99
CA GLY A 19 12.82 -20.66 11.17
C GLY A 19 13.59 -21.91 10.80
N SER A 20 14.03 -22.64 11.81
CA SER A 20 14.71 -23.92 11.64
C SER A 20 13.87 -25.04 12.25
N VAL A 21 14.17 -26.25 11.82
CA VAL A 21 13.74 -27.50 12.44
C VAL A 21 15.00 -28.27 12.79
N SER A 22 15.25 -28.44 14.09
CA SER A 22 16.29 -29.36 14.57
C SER A 22 15.86 -30.81 14.33
N VAL A 23 16.80 -31.69 13.99
CA VAL A 23 16.54 -33.10 13.67
C VAL A 23 17.70 -33.92 14.24
N GLU A 24 17.47 -34.65 15.34
CA GLU A 24 18.50 -35.49 16.00
C GLU A 24 18.22 -36.99 15.84
N ASN A 25 19.18 -37.78 15.37
CA ASN A 25 19.11 -39.24 15.46
C ASN A 25 19.65 -39.77 16.80
N ALA A 26 18.78 -39.92 17.80
CA ALA A 26 19.13 -40.50 19.11
C ALA A 26 19.42 -42.02 19.09
N GLY A 27 19.42 -42.66 17.90
CA GLY A 27 19.69 -44.09 17.72
C GLY A 27 21.17 -44.45 17.67
N GLY A 28 21.47 -45.74 17.86
CA GLY A 28 22.84 -46.28 17.75
C GLY A 28 23.28 -46.67 16.34
N GLU A 29 22.44 -46.45 15.33
CA GLU A 29 22.70 -46.76 13.91
C GLU A 29 22.27 -45.59 13.04
N SER A 30 22.86 -45.46 11.84
CA SER A 30 22.46 -44.45 10.86
C SER A 30 21.00 -44.68 10.42
N GLY A 31 20.28 -43.60 10.16
CA GLY A 31 18.87 -43.61 9.77
C GLY A 31 18.59 -42.64 8.63
N ALA A 32 17.50 -42.90 7.90
CA ALA A 32 17.04 -42.04 6.82
C ALA A 32 15.53 -41.77 6.96
N GLY A 33 15.07 -40.63 6.45
CA GLY A 33 13.67 -40.25 6.44
C GLY A 33 13.40 -39.04 5.56
N ASN A 34 12.11 -38.76 5.32
CA ASN A 34 11.69 -37.56 4.62
C ASN A 34 11.10 -36.57 5.62
N LEU A 35 11.73 -35.41 5.76
CA LEU A 35 11.20 -34.29 6.52
C LEU A 35 10.22 -33.51 5.65
N SER A 36 9.05 -33.24 6.23
CA SER A 36 8.06 -32.33 5.66
C SER A 36 7.70 -31.29 6.71
N VAL A 37 7.84 -30.01 6.37
CA VAL A 37 7.36 -28.90 7.21
C VAL A 37 6.13 -28.32 6.53
N MET A 38 5.03 -28.30 7.25
CA MET A 38 3.73 -27.83 6.79
C MET A 38 3.29 -26.64 7.62
N LEU A 39 2.73 -25.65 6.94
CA LEU A 39 1.97 -24.57 7.55
C LEU A 39 0.60 -24.52 6.89
N ARG A 40 -0.44 -24.94 7.63
CA ARG A 40 -1.77 -25.25 7.08
C ARG A 40 -1.66 -26.23 5.90
N ASP A 41 -2.10 -25.81 4.72
CA ASP A 41 -2.10 -26.60 3.49
C ASP A 41 -0.82 -26.41 2.66
N ARG A 42 0.11 -25.56 3.11
CA ARG A 42 1.34 -25.22 2.36
C ARG A 42 2.55 -25.98 2.89
N GLN A 43 3.23 -26.69 1.99
CA GLN A 43 4.50 -27.35 2.29
C GLN A 43 5.65 -26.35 2.16
N LEU A 44 6.36 -26.09 3.25
CA LEU A 44 7.51 -25.19 3.32
C LEU A 44 8.81 -25.92 3.00
N VAL A 45 8.92 -27.16 3.47
CA VAL A 45 10.09 -28.04 3.28
C VAL A 45 9.63 -29.42 2.86
N SER A 46 10.35 -30.02 1.93
CA SER A 46 10.25 -31.44 1.59
C SER A 46 11.63 -31.97 1.22
N GLU A 47 12.31 -32.58 2.18
CA GLU A 47 13.71 -32.99 2.04
C GLU A 47 13.94 -34.41 2.56
N ALA A 48 14.82 -35.15 1.86
CA ALA A 48 15.31 -36.44 2.32
C ALA A 48 16.55 -36.21 3.20
N ILE A 49 16.51 -36.75 4.41
CA ILE A 49 17.56 -36.61 5.42
C ILE A 49 18.15 -37.99 5.71
N GLU A 50 19.48 -38.06 5.79
CA GLU A 50 20.23 -39.21 6.29
C GLU A 50 21.11 -38.71 7.45
N LEU A 51 21.03 -39.39 8.59
CA LEU A 51 21.79 -39.04 9.81
C LEU A 51 22.54 -40.25 10.33
N ASP A 52 23.81 -40.05 10.66
CA ASP A 52 24.57 -41.02 11.43
C ASP A 52 24.07 -41.14 12.88
N ALA A 53 24.57 -42.15 13.59
CA ALA A 53 24.21 -42.37 14.99
C ALA A 53 24.64 -41.19 15.87
N GLY A 54 23.68 -40.55 16.55
CA GLY A 54 23.92 -39.38 17.40
C GLY A 54 24.17 -38.07 16.65
N GLU A 55 23.90 -38.03 15.34
CA GLU A 55 24.00 -36.80 14.56
C GLU A 55 22.75 -35.92 14.70
N THR A 56 22.97 -34.60 14.73
CA THR A 56 21.93 -33.58 14.71
C THR A 56 22.17 -32.63 13.56
N ILE A 57 21.12 -32.28 12.82
CA ILE A 57 21.15 -31.22 11.81
C ILE A 57 20.04 -30.21 12.06
N GLU A 58 20.17 -29.04 11.46
CA GLU A 58 19.12 -28.03 11.39
C GLU A 58 18.69 -27.86 9.92
N VAL A 59 17.38 -27.83 9.69
CA VAL A 59 16.81 -27.57 8.37
C VAL A 59 16.05 -26.25 8.43
N GLU A 60 16.55 -25.26 7.70
CA GLU A 60 15.93 -23.94 7.59
C GLU A 60 14.69 -23.98 6.69
N PHE A 61 13.72 -23.13 7.01
CA PHE A 61 12.55 -22.90 6.19
C PHE A 61 12.18 -21.43 6.17
N GLU A 62 11.51 -21.01 5.09
CA GLU A 62 10.88 -19.69 5.01
C GLU A 62 9.38 -19.85 4.78
N THR A 63 8.59 -19.05 5.48
CA THR A 63 7.15 -19.00 5.28
C THR A 63 6.79 -18.14 4.05
N GLY A 64 7.69 -17.31 3.53
CA GLY A 64 7.26 -16.13 2.78
C GLY A 64 6.25 -15.29 3.59
N ARG A 65 5.60 -14.33 2.96
CA ARG A 65 4.62 -13.48 3.64
C ARG A 65 3.41 -14.30 4.12
N LEU A 66 3.07 -14.14 5.39
CA LEU A 66 1.88 -14.73 5.98
C LEU A 66 0.69 -13.80 5.75
N ARG A 67 -0.29 -14.25 4.95
CA ARG A 67 -1.57 -13.56 4.74
C ARG A 67 -2.72 -14.41 5.23
N TYR A 68 -2.68 -14.78 6.51
CA TYR A 68 -3.74 -15.59 7.13
C TYR A 68 -4.54 -14.73 8.10
N PRO A 69 -5.85 -14.98 8.29
CA PRO A 69 -6.65 -14.24 9.26
C PRO A 69 -6.06 -14.20 10.67
N GLU A 70 -6.46 -13.24 11.49
CA GLU A 70 -6.03 -13.18 12.90
C GLU A 70 -6.44 -14.47 13.61
N GLY A 71 -5.54 -15.01 14.42
CA GLY A 71 -5.82 -16.20 15.23
C GLY A 71 -4.61 -17.07 15.48
N ASP A 72 -4.86 -18.25 16.02
CA ASP A 72 -3.85 -19.22 16.38
C ASP A 72 -3.62 -20.23 15.24
N TYR A 73 -2.35 -20.51 14.98
CA TYR A 73 -1.87 -21.36 13.90
C TYR A 73 -0.83 -22.33 14.41
N VAL A 74 -0.60 -23.38 13.62
CA VAL A 74 0.37 -24.43 13.91
C VAL A 74 1.31 -24.61 12.72
N ILE A 75 2.62 -24.62 12.98
CA ILE A 75 3.60 -25.23 12.08
C ILE A 75 3.78 -26.66 12.52
N GLN A 76 3.64 -27.59 11.59
CA GLN A 76 3.83 -29.02 11.84
C GLN A 76 5.03 -29.52 11.05
N ALA A 77 6.02 -30.05 11.74
CA ALA A 77 7.12 -30.77 11.14
C ALA A 77 6.90 -32.26 11.31
N THR A 78 7.00 -33.01 10.22
CA THR A 78 6.75 -34.45 10.18
C THR A 78 7.96 -35.16 9.60
N LEU A 79 8.42 -36.20 10.28
CA LEU A 79 9.49 -37.05 9.81
C LEU A 79 9.08 -38.51 9.95
N ASN A 80 8.94 -39.18 8.80
CA ASN A 80 8.39 -40.52 8.72
C ASN A 80 6.95 -40.60 9.31
N ALA A 81 6.81 -41.11 10.54
CA ALA A 81 5.52 -41.26 11.23
C ALA A 81 5.40 -40.42 12.52
N GLU A 82 6.44 -39.65 12.84
CA GLU A 82 6.50 -38.78 14.01
C GLU A 82 6.32 -37.33 13.57
N PHE A 83 5.68 -36.52 14.41
CA PHE A 83 5.45 -35.11 14.14
C PHE A 83 5.58 -34.27 15.41
N VAL A 84 5.96 -33.02 15.22
CA VAL A 84 5.96 -31.97 16.24
C VAL A 84 5.18 -30.78 15.71
N GLU A 85 4.43 -30.15 16.61
CA GLU A 85 3.63 -28.96 16.34
C GLU A 85 4.15 -27.81 17.19
N GLN A 86 4.29 -26.64 16.57
CA GLN A 86 4.54 -25.38 17.27
C GLN A 86 3.36 -24.45 17.03
N GLU A 87 2.69 -24.06 18.12
CA GLU A 87 1.63 -23.05 18.09
C GLU A 87 2.23 -21.63 18.02
N PHE A 88 1.56 -20.75 17.27
CA PHE A 88 1.85 -19.33 17.22
C PHE A 88 0.56 -18.54 16.94
N SER A 89 0.50 -17.30 17.41
CA SER A 89 -0.63 -16.41 17.15
C SER A 89 -0.23 -15.36 16.12
N ILE A 90 -1.12 -15.11 15.17
CA ILE A 90 -1.03 -13.99 14.25
C ILE A 90 -1.96 -12.89 14.78
N ASN A 91 -1.41 -11.70 15.03
CA ASN A 91 -2.15 -10.50 15.42
C ASN A 91 -2.22 -9.53 14.23
N HIS A 92 -3.39 -8.90 14.00
CA HIS A 92 -3.63 -7.96 12.91
C HIS A 92 -3.70 -6.53 13.46
N PRO A 93 -2.57 -5.81 13.63
CA PRO A 93 -2.63 -4.40 13.98
C PRO A 93 -3.38 -3.57 12.92
N SER A 94 -3.45 -4.06 11.67
CA SER A 94 -4.16 -3.44 10.55
C SER A 94 -4.96 -4.47 9.73
N PRO A 95 -5.84 -4.05 8.80
CA PRO A 95 -6.49 -4.94 7.82
C PRO A 95 -5.50 -5.67 6.89
N TYR A 96 -4.28 -5.15 6.78
CA TYR A 96 -3.15 -5.73 6.07
C TYR A 96 -2.27 -6.59 6.98
N GLY A 97 -2.73 -6.87 8.21
CA GLY A 97 -2.05 -7.53 9.33
C GLY A 97 -0.63 -7.07 9.65
N SER A 98 -0.12 -6.03 9.00
CA SER A 98 1.16 -5.40 9.23
C SER A 98 0.98 -3.89 9.23
N THR A 99 1.80 -3.21 10.00
CA THR A 99 1.92 -1.75 9.95
C THR A 99 2.86 -1.33 8.82
N ASP A 100 3.83 -2.17 8.44
CA ASP A 100 4.58 -2.02 7.19
C ASP A 100 3.71 -2.38 5.99
N ILE A 101 3.55 -1.45 5.04
CA ILE A 101 2.72 -1.56 3.85
C ILE A 101 3.57 -1.40 2.59
N ASP A 102 3.61 -2.42 1.74
CA ASP A 102 4.31 -2.34 0.47
C ASP A 102 3.42 -1.77 -0.63
N LEU A 103 3.85 -0.67 -1.23
CA LEU A 103 3.15 0.03 -2.29
C LEU A 103 3.91 -0.10 -3.61
N TYR A 104 3.26 -0.70 -4.61
CA TYR A 104 3.72 -0.66 -5.99
C TYR A 104 3.06 0.52 -6.71
N VAL A 105 3.87 1.32 -7.41
CA VAL A 105 3.42 2.46 -8.20
C VAL A 105 3.64 2.17 -9.67
N ASP A 106 2.55 2.04 -10.42
CA ASP A 106 2.54 1.94 -11.88
C ASP A 106 2.24 3.30 -12.49
N ASP A 107 3.30 4.00 -12.88
CA ASP A 107 3.26 5.27 -13.60
C ASP A 107 3.45 5.13 -15.11
N SER A 108 3.40 3.91 -15.65
CA SER A 108 3.70 3.65 -17.06
C SER A 108 2.75 4.34 -18.05
N ALA A 109 1.56 4.75 -17.58
CA ALA A 109 0.56 5.47 -18.36
C ALA A 109 0.77 7.00 -18.42
N THR A 110 1.77 7.55 -17.73
CA THR A 110 2.03 9.00 -17.67
C THR A 110 3.53 9.34 -17.68
N ASP A 111 3.94 10.32 -18.48
CA ASP A 111 5.32 10.85 -18.48
C ASP A 111 5.57 11.88 -17.36
N ARG A 112 4.55 12.16 -16.54
CA ARG A 112 4.58 13.20 -15.52
C ARG A 112 5.24 12.70 -14.24
N LYS A 113 6.15 13.50 -13.70
CA LYS A 113 6.79 13.22 -12.41
C LYS A 113 5.81 13.44 -11.26
N LEU A 114 5.32 12.35 -10.69
CA LEU A 114 4.36 12.34 -9.57
C LEU A 114 4.95 11.72 -8.29
N ASN A 115 6.25 11.39 -8.29
CA ASN A 115 6.95 10.79 -7.15
C ASN A 115 6.84 11.65 -5.86
N GLU A 116 6.86 12.98 -6.00
CA GLU A 116 6.69 13.89 -4.86
C GLU A 116 5.26 13.85 -4.32
N SER A 117 4.25 13.84 -5.20
CA SER A 117 2.84 13.69 -4.79
C SER A 117 2.58 12.35 -4.08
N VAL A 118 3.18 11.26 -4.56
CA VAL A 118 3.09 9.94 -3.90
C VAL A 118 3.76 9.99 -2.53
N SER A 119 4.98 10.52 -2.45
CA SER A 119 5.72 10.63 -1.18
C SER A 119 4.98 11.48 -0.15
N GLU A 120 4.42 12.63 -0.55
CA GLU A 120 3.66 13.49 0.34
C GLU A 120 2.38 12.80 0.83
N ALA A 121 1.70 12.05 -0.05
CA ALA A 121 0.47 11.36 0.30
C ALA A 121 0.68 10.20 1.28
N ILE A 122 1.73 9.39 1.10
CA ILE A 122 2.04 8.31 2.06
C ILE A 122 2.50 8.89 3.40
N SER A 123 3.35 9.92 3.40
CA SER A 123 3.81 10.56 4.64
C SER A 123 2.69 11.22 5.42
N TYR A 124 1.66 11.75 4.76
CA TYR A 124 0.47 12.22 5.47
C TYR A 124 -0.14 11.12 6.35
N TRP A 125 -0.25 9.90 5.83
CA TRP A 125 -0.81 8.79 6.61
C TRP A 125 0.14 8.31 7.69
N GLU A 126 1.45 8.16 7.41
CA GLU A 126 2.47 7.80 8.41
C GLU A 126 2.53 8.81 9.57
N GLU A 127 2.24 10.10 9.32
CA GLU A 127 2.26 11.14 10.35
C GLU A 127 0.97 11.22 11.19
N ASN A 128 -0.14 10.63 10.72
CA ASN A 128 -1.46 10.79 11.33
C ASN A 128 -2.22 9.46 11.58
N ASP A 129 -1.57 8.34 11.32
CA ASP A 129 -2.10 6.98 11.33
C ASP A 129 -2.83 6.60 12.64
N GLU A 130 -2.19 6.68 13.80
CA GLU A 130 -2.79 6.29 15.08
C GLU A 130 -4.06 7.10 15.37
N ALA A 131 -4.08 8.37 14.96
CA ALA A 131 -5.19 9.28 15.22
C ALA A 131 -6.43 8.96 14.39
N TYR A 132 -6.25 8.53 13.13
CA TYR A 132 -7.35 8.31 12.20
C TYR A 132 -7.65 6.83 11.92
N LEU A 133 -6.62 5.98 11.92
CA LEU A 133 -6.69 4.55 11.63
C LEU A 133 -6.74 3.69 12.89
N GLY A 134 -6.20 4.19 14.00
CA GLY A 134 -6.09 3.46 15.27
C GLY A 134 -4.92 2.47 15.34
N TYR A 135 -4.01 2.54 14.37
CA TYR A 135 -2.77 1.76 14.29
C TYR A 135 -1.73 2.52 13.47
N GLU A 136 -0.44 2.26 13.72
CA GLU A 136 0.68 2.86 12.98
C GLU A 136 0.79 2.28 11.55
N VAL A 137 1.31 3.05 10.61
CA VAL A 137 1.56 2.64 9.22
C VAL A 137 2.91 3.18 8.76
N GLU A 138 3.70 2.34 8.10
CA GLU A 138 4.95 2.71 7.43
C GLU A 138 4.91 2.18 5.99
N TYR A 139 5.15 3.04 5.01
CA TYR A 139 5.09 2.69 3.59
C TYR A 139 6.47 2.37 3.01
N HIS A 140 6.54 1.25 2.30
CA HIS A 140 7.72 0.83 1.54
C HIS A 140 7.37 0.76 0.05
N LEU A 141 8.10 1.52 -0.78
CA LEU A 141 7.93 1.42 -2.23
C LEU A 141 8.61 0.15 -2.75
N VAL A 142 7.88 -0.68 -3.50
CA VAL A 142 8.40 -1.91 -4.12
C VAL A 142 8.43 -1.82 -5.64
N ASP A 143 9.30 -2.60 -6.27
CA ASP A 143 9.53 -2.57 -7.73
C ASP A 143 8.56 -3.46 -8.53
N SER A 144 7.66 -4.22 -7.87
CA SER A 144 6.75 -5.15 -8.56
C SER A 144 5.40 -5.32 -7.86
N GLU A 145 4.33 -5.41 -8.65
CA GLU A 145 2.96 -5.68 -8.17
C GLU A 145 2.87 -6.94 -7.30
N THR A 146 3.63 -8.00 -7.64
CA THR A 146 3.61 -9.28 -6.93
C THR A 146 4.13 -9.22 -5.49
N GLN A 147 4.84 -8.15 -5.14
CA GLN A 147 5.36 -7.91 -3.79
C GLN A 147 4.49 -6.94 -2.99
N ALA A 148 3.48 -6.35 -3.63
CA ALA A 148 2.75 -5.23 -3.08
C ALA A 148 1.53 -5.69 -2.25
N ASP A 149 1.18 -4.85 -1.28
CA ASP A 149 -0.09 -4.87 -0.58
C ASP A 149 -1.08 -3.87 -1.19
N LYS A 150 -0.56 -2.81 -1.81
CA LYS A 150 -1.34 -1.83 -2.57
C LYS A 150 -0.74 -1.57 -3.94
N VAL A 151 -1.61 -1.33 -4.92
CA VAL A 151 -1.23 -1.05 -6.30
C VAL A 151 -1.83 0.28 -6.71
N LEU A 152 -0.99 1.30 -6.83
CA LEU A 152 -1.35 2.61 -7.34
C LEU A 152 -1.13 2.68 -8.84
N THR A 153 -2.15 3.08 -9.58
CA THR A 153 -2.09 3.33 -11.03
C THR A 153 -2.44 4.78 -11.35
N PHE A 154 -1.85 5.32 -12.42
CA PHE A 154 -2.18 6.66 -12.91
C PHE A 154 -2.97 6.60 -14.21
N GLU A 155 -4.30 6.54 -14.12
CA GLU A 155 -5.19 6.46 -15.27
C GLU A 155 -6.46 7.29 -15.11
N ALA A 156 -7.13 7.58 -16.23
CA ALA A 156 -8.41 8.27 -16.20
C ALA A 156 -9.49 7.37 -15.59
N VAL A 157 -10.12 7.84 -14.52
CA VAL A 157 -11.15 7.08 -13.80
C VAL A 157 -12.51 7.32 -14.45
N GLY A 158 -12.99 6.34 -15.24
CA GLY A 158 -14.30 6.40 -15.89
C GLY A 158 -15.43 5.72 -15.10
N THR A 159 -15.09 4.98 -14.05
CA THR A 159 -16.05 4.24 -13.21
C THR A 159 -15.38 4.00 -11.87
N CYS A 160 -16.10 4.27 -10.77
CA CYS A 160 -15.66 3.93 -9.42
C CYS A 160 -16.78 3.19 -8.69
N GLY A 161 -16.51 1.97 -8.23
CA GLY A 161 -17.55 1.11 -7.64
C GLY A 161 -18.72 0.86 -8.61
N THR A 162 -19.93 1.22 -8.18
CA THR A 162 -21.17 1.10 -9.00
C THR A 162 -21.51 2.35 -9.79
N GLU A 163 -20.74 3.41 -9.63
CA GLU A 163 -21.04 4.72 -10.21
C GLU A 163 -20.23 4.96 -11.48
N ILE A 164 -20.91 5.52 -12.49
CA ILE A 164 -20.31 5.85 -13.78
C ILE A 164 -20.40 7.37 -13.93
N ASP A 165 -19.26 8.03 -13.87
CA ASP A 165 -19.08 9.45 -14.12
C ASP A 165 -17.72 9.66 -14.81
N THR A 166 -17.65 10.67 -15.66
CA THR A 166 -16.42 11.14 -16.31
C THR A 166 -15.65 12.16 -15.47
N GLY A 167 -16.16 12.53 -14.29
CA GLY A 167 -15.59 13.54 -13.39
C GLY A 167 -14.75 13.03 -12.23
N TYR A 168 -14.52 11.70 -12.08
CA TYR A 168 -13.74 11.18 -10.96
C TYR A 168 -12.27 11.58 -11.08
N LEU A 169 -11.73 12.12 -9.98
CA LEU A 169 -10.30 12.44 -9.85
C LEU A 169 -9.49 11.22 -9.43
N GLY A 170 -10.11 10.28 -8.71
CA GLY A 170 -9.51 9.05 -8.21
C GLY A 170 -10.57 7.99 -7.92
N CYS A 171 -10.09 6.78 -7.61
CA CYS A 171 -10.90 5.70 -7.09
C CYS A 171 -10.02 4.68 -6.37
N ALA A 172 -10.51 4.14 -5.27
CA ALA A 172 -9.87 3.09 -4.51
C ALA A 172 -10.85 2.02 -4.06
N ASP A 173 -10.32 0.81 -3.90
CA ASP A 173 -11.00 -0.27 -3.19
C ASP A 173 -11.16 0.11 -1.71
N LEU A 174 -12.40 0.02 -1.21
CA LEU A 174 -12.71 0.23 0.19
C LEU A 174 -12.50 -1.05 1.00
N VAL A 175 -11.49 -1.05 1.87
CA VAL A 175 -11.15 -2.20 2.70
C VAL A 175 -12.13 -2.34 3.86
N ARG A 176 -12.83 -3.47 3.94
CA ARG A 176 -13.81 -3.76 5.02
C ARG A 176 -13.42 -4.91 5.94
N SER A 177 -12.41 -5.67 5.56
CA SER A 177 -11.95 -6.87 6.27
C SER A 177 -10.50 -7.13 5.90
N ASN A 178 -9.96 -8.25 6.39
CA ASN A 178 -8.63 -8.71 6.01
C ASN A 178 -8.44 -8.74 4.49
N VAL A 179 -7.25 -8.34 4.09
CA VAL A 179 -6.83 -8.18 2.70
C VAL A 179 -5.90 -9.33 2.31
N ASP A 180 -6.35 -10.19 1.39
CA ASP A 180 -5.56 -11.32 0.88
C ASP A 180 -4.85 -10.98 -0.46
N ASP A 181 -5.49 -10.16 -1.29
CA ASP A 181 -5.00 -9.69 -2.60
C ASP A 181 -4.60 -8.20 -2.54
N PRO A 182 -3.70 -7.71 -3.42
CA PRO A 182 -3.32 -6.30 -3.42
C PRO A 182 -4.52 -5.37 -3.63
N VAL A 183 -4.66 -4.37 -2.76
CA VAL A 183 -5.72 -3.35 -2.81
C VAL A 183 -5.40 -2.32 -3.88
N ARG A 184 -6.36 -1.97 -4.72
CA ARG A 184 -6.11 -1.10 -5.87
C ARG A 184 -6.60 0.31 -5.63
N LEU A 185 -5.81 1.26 -6.09
CA LEU A 185 -6.20 2.65 -6.23
C LEU A 185 -5.69 3.25 -7.54
N SER A 186 -6.42 4.23 -8.03
CA SER A 186 -6.16 4.92 -9.29
C SER A 186 -6.41 6.40 -9.13
N VAL A 187 -5.56 7.24 -9.75
CA VAL A 187 -5.72 8.70 -9.76
C VAL A 187 -5.49 9.24 -11.16
N ASP A 188 -6.34 10.18 -11.59
CA ASP A 188 -6.25 10.81 -12.90
C ASP A 188 -5.01 11.73 -12.98
N PRO A 189 -3.98 11.37 -13.79
CA PRO A 189 -2.74 12.12 -13.86
C PRO A 189 -2.87 13.43 -14.65
N ARG A 190 -4.04 13.73 -15.23
CA ARG A 190 -4.30 14.95 -16.02
C ARG A 190 -4.61 16.16 -15.13
N THR A 191 -4.79 15.95 -13.83
CA THR A 191 -5.10 17.00 -12.84
C THR A 191 -3.82 17.63 -12.26
N PRO A 192 -3.79 18.88 -11.80
CA PRO A 192 -2.57 19.51 -11.25
C PRO A 192 -1.94 18.76 -10.06
N ASN A 193 -0.62 18.89 -9.82
CA ASN A 193 0.12 18.05 -8.85
C ASN A 193 -0.51 18.14 -7.45
N PRO A 194 -0.88 19.33 -6.94
CA PRO A 194 -1.53 19.44 -5.64
C PRO A 194 -2.90 18.73 -5.58
N VAL A 195 -3.62 18.66 -6.69
CA VAL A 195 -4.89 17.92 -6.79
C VAL A 195 -4.64 16.42 -6.80
N VAL A 196 -3.62 15.96 -7.53
CA VAL A 196 -3.16 14.55 -7.49
C VAL A 196 -2.79 14.16 -6.06
N THR A 197 -1.99 14.97 -5.36
CA THR A 197 -1.60 14.70 -3.97
C THR A 197 -2.82 14.56 -3.07
N ASP A 198 -3.75 15.53 -3.09
CA ASP A 198 -4.93 15.47 -2.21
C ASP A 198 -5.82 14.27 -2.53
N THR A 199 -5.96 13.96 -3.82
CA THR A 199 -6.72 12.79 -4.27
C THR A 199 -6.04 11.51 -3.79
N LEU A 200 -4.71 11.39 -3.90
CA LEU A 200 -3.97 10.24 -3.37
C LEU A 200 -4.18 10.10 -1.86
N ILE A 201 -4.12 11.18 -1.09
CA ILE A 201 -4.36 11.14 0.36
C ILE A 201 -5.76 10.58 0.63
N HIS A 202 -6.78 11.07 -0.08
CA HIS A 202 -8.16 10.60 0.03
C HIS A 202 -8.31 9.12 -0.31
N GLU A 203 -7.84 8.71 -1.50
CA GLU A 203 -7.94 7.34 -1.98
C GLU A 203 -7.19 6.35 -1.07
N ILE A 204 -6.03 6.75 -0.53
CA ILE A 204 -5.32 5.94 0.45
C ILE A 204 -6.18 5.75 1.72
N GLY A 205 -6.94 6.74 2.15
CA GLY A 205 -7.89 6.60 3.27
C GLY A 205 -8.90 5.46 3.05
N HIS A 206 -9.48 5.35 1.86
CA HIS A 206 -10.37 4.24 1.49
C HIS A 206 -9.68 2.89 1.55
N THR A 207 -8.43 2.81 1.12
CA THR A 207 -7.66 1.58 1.25
C THR A 207 -7.41 1.19 2.71
N HIS A 208 -7.49 2.11 3.67
CA HIS A 208 -7.47 1.79 5.10
C HIS A 208 -8.86 1.53 5.71
N GLY A 209 -9.92 1.64 4.92
CA GLY A 209 -11.29 1.36 5.32
C GLY A 209 -12.09 2.58 5.73
N LEU A 210 -11.54 3.78 5.60
CA LEU A 210 -12.27 5.01 5.89
C LEU A 210 -13.33 5.26 4.81
N GLU A 211 -14.56 5.56 5.21
CA GLU A 211 -15.64 5.97 4.31
C GLU A 211 -15.67 7.50 4.15
N HIS A 212 -16.46 7.99 3.19
CA HIS A 212 -16.62 9.42 3.01
C HIS A 212 -17.17 10.09 4.29
N GLY A 213 -16.58 11.23 4.66
CA GLY A 213 -16.97 12.04 5.81
C GLY A 213 -16.44 11.55 7.16
N GLU A 214 -15.70 10.44 7.20
CA GLU A 214 -14.96 10.04 8.40
C GLU A 214 -13.74 10.94 8.63
N GLU A 215 -13.21 10.98 9.85
CA GLU A 215 -12.03 11.79 10.14
C GLU A 215 -10.79 11.22 9.44
N PRO A 216 -9.95 12.07 8.80
CA PRO A 216 -10.02 13.53 8.75
C PRO A 216 -11.09 14.02 7.76
N GLY A 217 -12.14 14.68 8.25
CA GLY A 217 -13.37 14.92 7.47
C GLY A 217 -13.18 15.83 6.27
N ALA A 218 -12.18 16.73 6.32
CA ALA A 218 -11.79 17.54 5.18
C ALA A 218 -11.09 16.71 4.09
N VAL A 219 -10.32 15.69 4.46
CA VAL A 219 -9.65 14.81 3.49
C VAL A 219 -10.66 13.82 2.90
N MET A 220 -11.46 13.16 3.75
CA MET A 220 -12.39 12.10 3.34
C MET A 220 -13.73 12.63 2.79
N ARG A 221 -13.86 13.92 2.46
CA ARG A 221 -15.09 14.44 1.86
C ARG A 221 -15.32 13.87 0.46
N GLU A 222 -16.57 13.56 0.11
CA GLU A 222 -16.93 12.96 -1.20
C GLU A 222 -16.65 13.88 -2.39
N SER A 223 -16.71 15.19 -2.18
CA SER A 223 -16.57 16.18 -3.23
C SER A 223 -15.31 17.01 -3.04
N TYR A 224 -14.44 17.00 -4.04
CA TYR A 224 -13.26 17.85 -4.04
C TYR A 224 -13.59 19.23 -4.60
N ASP A 225 -13.67 20.23 -3.72
CA ASP A 225 -13.70 21.63 -4.14
C ASP A 225 -12.27 22.18 -4.18
N VAL A 226 -11.73 22.30 -5.40
CA VAL A 226 -10.40 22.83 -5.69
C VAL A 226 -10.23 24.26 -5.14
N PHE A 227 -11.33 25.02 -5.06
CA PHE A 227 -11.31 26.44 -4.74
C PHE A 227 -11.57 26.72 -3.26
N GLU A 228 -12.41 25.93 -2.59
CA GLU A 228 -12.52 26.02 -1.12
C GLU A 228 -11.25 25.54 -0.41
N SER A 229 -10.52 24.57 -0.98
CA SER A 229 -9.34 23.97 -0.33
C SER A 229 -8.06 24.79 -0.47
N ARG A 230 -7.96 25.63 -1.50
CA ARG A 230 -6.74 26.42 -1.77
C ARG A 230 -7.13 27.86 -2.06
N GLY A 231 -6.93 28.71 -1.05
CA GLY A 231 -7.39 30.09 -1.04
C GLY A 231 -6.85 30.96 -2.18
N SER A 232 -5.82 30.53 -2.92
CA SER A 232 -5.30 31.27 -4.08
C SER A 232 -4.74 30.40 -5.23
N VAL A 233 -4.94 30.83 -6.48
CA VAL A 233 -4.50 30.12 -7.70
C VAL A 233 -3.59 30.99 -8.56
N LYS A 234 -2.41 30.49 -8.97
CA LYS A 234 -1.49 31.20 -9.86
C LYS A 234 -1.59 30.68 -11.29
N PHE A 235 -1.93 31.55 -12.23
CA PHE A 235 -2.11 31.21 -13.65
C PHE A 235 -0.92 31.68 -14.49
N HIS A 236 -0.39 30.79 -15.34
CA HIS A 236 0.51 31.17 -16.42
C HIS A 236 -0.22 31.07 -17.77
N VAL A 237 -0.47 32.21 -18.40
CA VAL A 237 -1.13 32.27 -19.70
C VAL A 237 -0.07 32.30 -20.80
N ARG A 238 -0.22 31.42 -21.82
CA ARG A 238 0.67 31.38 -22.98
C ARG A 238 -0.11 31.15 -24.26
N SER A 239 0.37 31.72 -25.37
CA SER A 239 -0.14 31.39 -26.71
C SER A 239 0.73 30.31 -27.36
N SER A 240 0.23 29.68 -28.43
CA SER A 240 1.01 28.74 -29.25
C SER A 240 2.24 29.38 -29.90
N SER A 241 2.27 30.71 -30.03
CA SER A 241 3.43 31.51 -30.48
C SER A 241 4.34 32.01 -29.35
N GLY A 242 4.06 31.65 -28.09
CA GLY A 242 4.84 32.04 -26.91
C GLY A 242 4.29 33.28 -26.21
N SER A 243 4.15 34.41 -26.90
CA SER A 243 3.61 35.65 -26.33
C SER A 243 2.09 35.70 -26.41
N VAL A 244 1.41 36.04 -25.32
CA VAL A 244 -0.04 36.32 -25.31
C VAL A 244 -0.25 37.78 -25.70
N PRO A 245 -1.14 38.11 -26.65
CA PRO A 245 -1.52 39.49 -26.92
C PRO A 245 -2.16 40.15 -25.69
N ASP A 246 -1.89 41.44 -25.46
CA ASP A 246 -2.41 42.19 -24.30
C ASP A 246 -3.94 42.10 -24.21
N ASP A 247 -4.66 42.29 -25.33
CA ASP A 247 -6.14 42.19 -25.37
C ASP A 247 -6.66 40.82 -24.88
N ALA A 248 -5.91 39.73 -25.13
CA ALA A 248 -6.30 38.39 -24.69
C ALA A 248 -5.93 38.12 -23.23
N LEU A 249 -4.89 38.79 -22.70
CA LEU A 249 -4.60 38.76 -21.27
C LEU A 249 -5.67 39.54 -20.49
N ASP A 250 -6.07 40.71 -20.98
CA ASP A 250 -7.13 41.54 -20.38
C ASP A 250 -8.46 40.76 -20.29
N GLU A 251 -8.84 40.03 -21.35
CA GLU A 251 -10.05 39.18 -21.33
C GLU A 251 -9.95 38.03 -20.31
N VAL A 252 -8.75 37.46 -20.11
CA VAL A 252 -8.51 36.41 -19.11
C VAL A 252 -8.55 37.00 -17.70
N GLU A 253 -7.93 38.16 -17.47
CA GLU A 253 -7.99 38.87 -16.19
C GLU A 253 -9.43 39.27 -15.84
N GLU A 254 -10.21 39.81 -16.78
CA GLU A 254 -11.62 40.16 -16.55
C GLU A 254 -12.46 38.94 -16.15
N ALA A 255 -12.23 37.78 -16.77
CA ALA A 255 -12.89 36.54 -16.39
C ALA A 255 -12.48 36.06 -15.00
N LEU A 256 -11.20 36.13 -14.66
CA LEU A 256 -10.69 35.72 -13.34
C LEU A 256 -11.17 36.67 -12.22
N ASP A 257 -11.17 37.98 -12.46
CA ASP A 257 -11.71 39.00 -11.58
C ASP A 257 -13.20 38.74 -11.27
N PHE A 258 -13.98 38.36 -12.29
CA PHE A 258 -15.39 38.01 -12.09
C PHE A 258 -15.55 36.86 -11.08
N TYR A 259 -14.82 35.76 -11.26
CA TYR A 259 -14.91 34.62 -10.34
C TYR A 259 -14.34 34.93 -8.94
N GLN A 260 -13.27 35.73 -8.85
CA GLN A 260 -12.76 36.21 -7.57
C GLN A 260 -13.79 37.07 -6.84
N SER A 261 -14.53 37.92 -7.55
CA SER A 261 -15.57 38.79 -6.98
C SER A 261 -16.78 38.03 -6.45
N GLU A 262 -17.09 36.87 -7.03
CA GLU A 262 -18.12 35.95 -6.55
C GLU A 262 -17.65 35.12 -5.33
N GLY A 263 -16.42 35.36 -4.86
CA GLY A 263 -15.83 34.66 -3.73
C GLY A 263 -15.39 33.24 -4.05
N ALA A 264 -15.20 32.92 -5.34
CA ALA A 264 -14.79 31.57 -5.74
C ALA A 264 -13.34 31.30 -5.34
N PHE A 265 -12.38 32.20 -5.61
CA PHE A 265 -10.96 32.03 -5.27
C PHE A 265 -10.18 33.34 -5.39
N GLU A 266 -9.01 33.45 -4.76
CA GLU A 266 -8.03 34.51 -5.08
C GLU A 266 -7.10 34.08 -6.22
N TYR A 267 -6.59 35.00 -7.04
CA TYR A 267 -5.67 34.62 -8.10
C TYR A 267 -4.48 35.56 -8.30
N ALA A 268 -3.46 35.06 -8.98
CA ALA A 268 -2.37 35.87 -9.51
C ALA A 268 -1.91 35.36 -10.88
N LEU A 269 -1.57 36.27 -11.79
CA LEU A 269 -0.86 35.90 -13.01
C LEU A 269 0.65 35.80 -12.75
N VAL A 270 1.27 34.76 -13.30
CA VAL A 270 2.71 34.51 -13.20
C VAL A 270 3.36 34.40 -14.56
N ASN A 271 4.63 34.84 -14.62
CA ASN A 271 5.38 34.95 -15.87
C ASN A 271 5.98 33.63 -16.35
N SER A 272 5.91 32.57 -15.56
CA SER A 272 6.44 31.26 -15.93
C SER A 272 5.50 30.13 -15.55
N ALA A 273 5.50 29.06 -16.35
CA ALA A 273 4.76 27.85 -16.04
C ALA A 273 5.25 27.16 -14.75
N ALA A 274 6.52 27.36 -14.37
CA ALA A 274 7.07 26.79 -13.14
C ALA A 274 6.52 27.49 -11.88
N ASP A 275 6.11 28.74 -12.01
CA ASP A 275 5.53 29.53 -10.92
C ASP A 275 4.00 29.38 -10.85
N ALA A 276 3.37 28.65 -11.78
CA ALA A 276 1.93 28.41 -11.79
C ALA A 276 1.61 27.23 -10.86
N HIS A 277 0.97 27.54 -9.74
CA HIS A 277 0.57 26.58 -8.71
C HIS A 277 -0.57 27.16 -7.87
N TYR A 278 -1.22 26.31 -7.10
CA TYR A 278 -2.15 26.70 -6.05
C TYR A 278 -1.36 27.05 -4.78
N THR A 279 -1.79 28.04 -4.01
CA THR A 279 -1.24 28.40 -2.69
C THR A 279 -2.31 28.48 -1.62
#